data_AF-A0A3R8MWM6-F1
#
_entry.id   AF-A0A3R8MWM6-F1
#
_cell.length_a   1.000
_cell.length_b   1.000
_cell.length_c   1.000
_cell.angle_alpha   90.00
_cell.angle_beta   90.00
_cell.angle_gamma   90.00
#
_symmetry.space_group_name_H-M   'P 1'
#
loop_
_entity.id
_entity.type
_entity.pdbx_description
1 polymer ?
#
loop_
_entity_poly.entity_id
_entity_poly.type
_entity_poly.pdbx_seq_one_letter_code
_entity_poly.pdbx_strand_id
1 'polypeptide(L)' 'MSQPIVPLTIPQSRRFEKKSRNDILMKIRLGKTEVTFFQSINPEVMEMILDKVLHYDHQTQ' A
#
# COMPACT_ATOMS: atom_id res chain seq x y z
N MET A 1 1.20 -22.07 -32.68
CA MET A 1 2.08 -22.47 -31.56
C MET A 1 1.52 -21.88 -30.28
N SER A 2 0.71 -22.63 -29.54
CA SER A 2 0.17 -22.21 -28.24
C SER A 2 1.27 -22.38 -27.19
N GLN A 3 1.79 -21.26 -26.68
CA GLN A 3 2.74 -21.31 -25.58
C GLN A 3 2.01 -21.86 -24.33
N PRO A 4 2.60 -22.80 -23.58
CA PRO A 4 1.99 -23.29 -22.35
C PRO A 4 1.92 -22.13 -21.35
N ILE A 5 0.80 -22.02 -20.63
CA ILE A 5 0.69 -21.11 -19.49
C ILE A 5 1.58 -21.70 -18.39
N VAL A 6 2.85 -21.29 -18.37
CA VAL A 6 3.77 -21.63 -17.29
C VAL A 6 3.45 -20.68 -16.14
N PRO A 7 3.27 -21.17 -14.89
CA PRO A 7 3.23 -20.29 -13.74
C PRO A 7 4.55 -19.53 -13.71
N LEU A 8 4.52 -18.24 -14.04
CA LEU A 8 5.62 -17.35 -13.67
C LEU A 8 5.76 -17.53 -12.16
N THR A 9 6.96 -17.90 -11.69
CA THR A 9 7.26 -17.88 -10.25
C THR A 9 6.79 -16.54 -9.75
N ILE A 10 5.67 -16.53 -9.03
CA ILE A 10 5.04 -15.30 -8.56
C ILE A 10 6.18 -14.56 -7.88
N PRO A 11 6.62 -13.39 -8.40
CA PRO A 11 7.69 -12.66 -7.75
C PRO A 11 7.22 -12.54 -6.32
N GLN A 12 8.02 -13.06 -5.37
CA GLN A 12 7.63 -13.06 -3.97
C GLN A 12 7.33 -11.62 -3.65
N SER A 13 6.05 -11.25 -3.66
CA SER A 13 5.65 -9.88 -3.40
C SER A 13 6.15 -9.68 -1.99
N ARG A 14 7.14 -8.80 -1.85
CA ARG A 14 7.70 -8.50 -0.54
C ARG A 14 6.48 -8.17 0.29
N ARG A 15 6.17 -9.02 1.28
CA ARG A 15 5.08 -8.77 2.21
C ARG A 15 5.51 -7.50 2.92
N PHE A 16 5.03 -6.37 2.43
CA PHE A 16 5.09 -5.16 3.20
C PHE A 16 4.30 -5.50 4.45
N GLU A 17 5.02 -5.55 5.57
CA GLU A 17 4.42 -5.47 6.90
C GLU A 17 3.24 -4.53 6.76
N LYS A 18 2.03 -5.06 6.93
CA LYS A 18 0.80 -4.29 6.82
C LYS A 18 0.77 -3.37 8.04
N LYS A 19 1.66 -2.37 8.05
CA LYS A 19 1.56 -1.22 8.93
C LYS A 19 0.29 -0.55 8.46
N SER A 20 -0.81 -0.83 9.14
CA SER A 20 -2.07 -0.14 8.93
C SER A 20 -1.80 1.33 9.21
N ARG A 21 -1.34 2.05 8.19
CA ARG A 21 -0.88 3.44 8.34
C ARG A 21 -2.05 4.41 8.53
N ASN A 22 -3.27 3.92 8.30
CA ASN A 22 -4.49 4.58 8.70
C ASN A 22 -4.87 4.13 10.10
N ASP A 23 -4.12 4.61 11.09
CA ASP A 23 -4.62 4.60 12.46
C ASP A 23 -5.84 5.53 12.50
N ILE A 24 -7.00 4.98 12.85
CA ILE A 24 -8.21 5.77 13.04
C ILE A 24 -7.97 6.67 14.26
N LEU A 25 -7.96 7.98 14.03
CA LEU A 25 -7.81 8.97 15.10
C LEU A 25 -9.07 9.09 15.92
N MET A 26 -10.22 9.14 15.25
CA MET A 26 -11.51 9.34 15.89
C MET A 26 -12.62 8.77 15.03
N LYS A 27 -13.62 8.16 15.66
CA LYS A 27 -14.82 7.67 14.99
C LYS A 27 -16.04 8.13 15.78
N ILE A 28 -16.88 8.96 15.17
CA ILE A 28 -18.11 9.48 15.76
C ILE A 28 -19.29 8.91 14.99
N ARG A 29 -20.25 8.35 15.72
CA ARG A 29 -21.49 7.83 15.14
C ARG A 29 -22.67 8.59 15.72
N LEU A 30 -23.47 9.21 14.85
CA LEU A 30 -24.72 9.86 15.20
C LEU A 30 -25.86 9.17 14.44
N GLY A 31 -26.57 8.27 15.12
CA GLY A 31 -27.64 7.46 14.54
C GLY A 31 -27.13 6.58 13.38
N LYS A 32 -27.55 6.93 12.16
CA LYS A 32 -27.17 6.23 10.91
C LYS A 32 -25.94 6.83 10.23
N THR A 33 -25.43 7.97 10.70
CA THR A 33 -24.26 8.64 10.13
C THR A 33 -23.01 8.29 10.92
N GLU A 34 -21.94 7.95 10.21
CA GLU A 34 -20.61 7.71 10.77
C GLU A 34 -19.60 8.68 10.15
N VAL A 35 -18.80 9.33 11.01
CA VAL A 35 -17.68 10.17 10.61
C VAL A 35 -16.41 9.57 11.22
N THR A 36 -15.43 9.25 10.37
CA THR A 36 -14.17 8.65 10.78
C THR A 36 -13.01 9.51 10.33
N PHE A 37 -12.19 9.92 11.29
CA PHE A 37 -10.95 10.67 11.11
C PHE A 37 -9.78 9.69 11.12
N PHE A 38 -8.86 9.86 10.17
CA PHE A 38 -7.68 9.01 10.01
C PHE A 38 -6.41 9.82 10.23
N GLN A 39 -5.36 9.17 10.70
CA GLN A 39 -4.05 9.77 10.85
C GLN A 39 -3.52 10.19 9.47
N SER A 40 -3.15 11.47 9.34
CA SER A 40 -2.54 11.97 8.11
C SER A 40 -1.14 11.37 7.92
N ILE A 41 -0.79 11.10 6.67
CA ILE A 41 0.56 10.70 6.30
C ILE A 41 1.48 11.94 6.40
N ASN A 42 2.57 11.85 7.17
CA ASN A 42 3.61 12.89 7.22
C ASN A 42 4.20 13.11 5.80
N PRO A 43 4.41 14.36 5.33
CA PRO A 43 5.10 14.66 4.08
C PRO A 43 6.40 13.86 3.84
N GLU A 44 7.30 13.77 4.83
CA GLU A 44 8.58 13.04 4.70
C GLU A 44 8.36 11.54 4.40
N VAL A 45 7.33 11.00 5.05
CA VAL A 45 6.91 9.63 4.86
C VAL A 45 6.30 9.43 3.48
N MET A 46 5.48 10.38 3.02
CA MET A 46 4.86 10.34 1.71
C MET A 46 5.93 10.34 0.62
N GLU A 47 6.93 11.22 0.74
CA GLU A 47 8.08 11.26 -0.16
C GLU A 47 8.83 9.94 -0.17
N MET A 48 9.12 9.33 0.99
CA MET A 48 9.76 8.02 1.04
C MET A 48 8.91 6.91 0.38
N ILE A 49 7.58 6.95 0.51
CA ILE A 49 6.71 5.98 -0.17
C ILE A 49 6.79 6.18 -1.67
N LEU A 50 6.66 7.42 -2.14
CA LEU A 50 6.73 7.75 -3.57
C LEU A 50 8.08 7.36 -4.16
N ASP A 51 9.17 7.67 -3.46
CA ASP A 51 10.52 7.29 -3.85
C ASP A 51 10.64 5.75 -4.01
N LYS A 52 10.15 4.98 -3.03
CA LYS A 52 10.20 3.51 -3.09
C LYS A 52 9.32 2.90 -4.17
N VAL A 53 8.17 3.51 -4.48
CA VAL A 53 7.24 3.01 -5.49
C VAL A 53 7.71 3.38 -6.89
N LEU A 54 8.16 4.61 -7.09
CA LEU A 54 8.59 5.11 -8.40
C LEU A 54 9.92 4.49 -8.85
N HIS A 55 10.84 4.22 -7.92
CA HIS A 55 12.13 3.59 -8.24
C HIS A 55 12.10 2.05 -8.17
N TYR A 56 10.94 1.43 -7.94
CA TYR A 56 10.80 -0.02 -7.80
C TYR A 56 11.15 -0.80 -9.08
N ASP A 57 11.00 -0.18 -10.27
CA ASP A 57 11.20 -0.83 -11.57
C ASP A 57 12.67 -0.94 -12.04
N HIS A 58 13.64 -0.32 -11.33
CA HIS A 58 15.01 -0.24 -11.83
C HIS A 58 15.94 -1.40 -11.42
N GLN A 59 15.42 -2.47 -10.78
CA GLN A 59 16.23 -3.63 -10.38
C GLN A 59 16.12 -4.88 -11.29
N THR A 60 15.47 -4.79 -12.45
CA THR A 60 15.47 -5.90 -13.44
C THR A 60 16.56 -5.74 -14.50
N GLN A 61 17.83 -5.70 -14.08
CA GLN A 61 18.97 -5.94 -14.97
C GLN A 61 19.86 -7.06 -14.43
#